data_AF-A0A9X7T2J3-F1
#
_entry.id   AF-A0A9X7T2J3-F1
#
_cell.length_a   1.000
_cell.length_b   1.000
_cell.length_c   1.000
_cell.angle_alpha   90.00
_cell.angle_beta   90.00
_cell.angle_gamma   90.00
#
_symmetry.space_group_name_H-M   'P 1'
#
loop_
_entity.id
_entity.type
_entity.pdbx_description
1 polymer ?
#
loop_
_entity_poly.entity_id
_entity_poly.type
_entity_poly.pdbx_seq_one_letter_code
_entity_poly.pdbx_strand_id
1 'polypeptide(L)'
;MSSKELAKKVLSLSDTQTKSQQHSLKSAIANLSDEEFDSFVHNLVMQNNGTDEELSDKLKPLGVELETKKNSKIGPTAMQAGDINLELSTAKRAGQSYYRLIASWNPKDNEFYPATYDLLSIEWDPTVGEYYSSNVGDTKYVTARDGSERKKGIYLFNVHDTELDFGSYAAVYVTKKKNEKLDFGARYVHTFDTRTWGTSFEANFSYAKTGPTGGLQFKLTPTKTEKSWQVWVDDVLEW
;
A
#
# COMPACT_ATOMS: atom_id res chain seq x y z
N MET A 1 -28.28 -31.25 -8.30
CA MET A 1 -27.21 -30.38 -7.76
C MET A 1 -27.18 -29.18 -8.67
N SER A 2 -27.39 -27.97 -8.13
CA SER A 2 -27.38 -26.76 -8.94
C SER A 2 -25.98 -26.43 -9.46
N SER A 3 -25.89 -25.64 -10.54
CA SER A 3 -24.61 -25.14 -11.11
C SER A 3 -23.72 -24.48 -10.05
N LYS A 4 -24.32 -23.70 -9.15
CA LYS A 4 -23.64 -23.02 -8.03
C LYS A 4 -23.11 -24.00 -6.97
N GLU A 5 -23.88 -25.02 -6.63
CA GLU A 5 -23.44 -26.06 -5.68
C GLU A 5 -22.33 -26.93 -6.27
N LEU A 6 -22.41 -27.23 -7.57
CA LEU A 6 -21.38 -27.96 -8.30
C LEU A 6 -20.07 -27.18 -8.36
N ALA A 7 -20.13 -25.87 -8.67
CA ALA A 7 -18.94 -25.00 -8.66
C ALA A 7 -18.27 -24.96 -7.27
N LYS A 8 -19.05 -24.76 -6.20
CA LYS A 8 -18.54 -24.79 -4.82
C LYS A 8 -17.91 -26.12 -4.46
N LYS A 9 -18.54 -27.23 -4.88
CA LYS A 9 -18.01 -28.57 -4.66
C LYS A 9 -16.67 -28.75 -5.38
N VAL A 10 -16.56 -28.35 -6.65
CA VAL A 10 -15.30 -28.44 -7.40
C VAL A 10 -14.20 -27.59 -6.73
N LEU A 11 -14.51 -26.38 -6.28
CA LEU A 11 -13.54 -25.51 -5.61
C LEU A 11 -13.07 -26.08 -4.25
N SER A 12 -13.95 -26.72 -3.47
CA SER A 12 -13.63 -27.20 -2.12
C SER A 12 -12.85 -28.51 -2.07
N LEU A 13 -12.82 -29.29 -3.15
CA LEU A 13 -12.10 -30.56 -3.21
C LEU A 13 -10.59 -30.34 -3.40
N SER A 14 -9.77 -31.13 -2.70
CA SER A 14 -8.34 -31.23 -3.02
C SER A 14 -8.11 -31.97 -4.34
N ASP A 15 -6.92 -31.86 -4.93
CA ASP A 15 -6.61 -32.53 -6.21
C ASP A 15 -6.81 -34.04 -6.15
N THR A 16 -6.47 -34.67 -5.02
CA THR A 16 -6.69 -36.09 -4.79
C THR A 16 -8.18 -36.44 -4.80
N GLN A 17 -9.02 -35.58 -4.20
CA GLN A 17 -10.46 -35.79 -4.17
C GLN A 17 -11.14 -35.46 -5.51
N THR A 18 -10.61 -34.49 -6.26
CA THR A 18 -11.04 -34.18 -7.62
C THR A 18 -10.76 -35.36 -8.55
N LYS A 19 -9.56 -35.97 -8.45
CA LYS A 19 -9.20 -37.18 -9.21
C LYS A 19 -10.10 -38.36 -8.86
N SER A 20 -10.39 -38.59 -7.57
CA SER A 20 -11.26 -39.71 -7.16
C SER A 20 -12.72 -39.54 -7.58
N GLN A 21 -13.20 -38.30 -7.74
CA GLN A 21 -14.55 -37.99 -8.20
C GLN A 21 -14.62 -37.56 -9.67
N GLN A 22 -13.54 -37.71 -10.43
CA GLN A 22 -13.41 -37.16 -11.78
C GLN A 22 -14.55 -37.61 -12.70
N HIS A 23 -14.90 -38.90 -12.68
CA HIS A 23 -15.93 -39.45 -13.57
C HIS A 23 -17.32 -38.87 -13.29
N SER A 24 -17.70 -38.77 -12.01
CA SER A 24 -19.01 -38.23 -11.63
C SER A 24 -19.11 -36.73 -11.84
N LEU A 25 -18.03 -35.98 -11.56
CA LEU A 25 -17.95 -34.54 -11.82
C LEU A 25 -18.01 -34.24 -13.32
N LYS A 26 -17.26 -34.97 -14.14
CA LYS A 26 -17.28 -34.82 -15.60
C LYS A 26 -18.67 -35.10 -16.18
N SER A 27 -19.33 -36.17 -15.72
CA SER A 27 -20.71 -36.47 -16.15
C SER A 27 -21.71 -35.41 -15.67
N ALA A 28 -21.54 -34.86 -14.47
CA ALA A 28 -22.42 -33.81 -13.95
C ALA A 28 -22.27 -32.51 -14.75
N ILE A 29 -21.04 -32.14 -15.11
CA ILE A 29 -20.74 -30.95 -15.93
C ILE A 29 -21.29 -31.13 -17.36
N ALA A 30 -21.11 -32.31 -17.97
CA ALA A 30 -21.57 -32.59 -19.33
C ALA A 30 -23.11 -32.61 -19.48
N ASN A 31 -23.85 -32.75 -18.37
CA ASN A 31 -25.31 -32.79 -18.36
C ASN A 31 -25.95 -31.43 -18.00
N LEU A 32 -25.15 -30.37 -17.80
CA LEU A 32 -25.67 -29.02 -17.60
C LEU A 32 -26.28 -28.50 -18.92
N SER A 33 -27.38 -27.74 -18.82
CA SER A 33 -27.81 -26.89 -19.95
C SER A 33 -26.78 -25.79 -20.20
N ASP A 34 -26.86 -25.13 -21.36
CA ASP A 34 -25.97 -24.01 -21.70
C ASP A 34 -26.01 -22.92 -20.60
N GLU A 35 -27.20 -22.55 -20.12
CA GLU A 35 -27.36 -21.55 -19.06
C GLU A 35 -26.79 -22.01 -17.70
N GLU A 36 -26.93 -23.30 -17.40
CA GLU A 36 -26.39 -23.89 -16.18
C GLU A 36 -24.87 -24.00 -16.23
N PHE A 37 -24.31 -24.27 -17.41
CA PHE A 37 -22.87 -24.31 -17.65
C PHE A 37 -22.26 -22.90 -17.53
N ASP A 38 -22.87 -21.88 -18.15
CA ASP A 38 -22.44 -20.48 -18.02
C ASP A 38 -22.44 -20.03 -16.54
N SER A 39 -23.50 -20.37 -15.82
CA SER A 39 -23.63 -20.11 -14.39
C SER A 39 -22.56 -20.84 -13.57
N PHE A 40 -22.24 -22.08 -13.92
CA PHE A 40 -21.17 -22.86 -13.28
C PHE A 40 -19.80 -22.18 -13.49
N VAL A 41 -19.46 -21.79 -14.71
CA VAL A 41 -18.20 -21.09 -15.03
C VAL A 41 -18.09 -19.76 -14.30
N HIS A 42 -19.15 -18.94 -14.31
CA HIS A 42 -19.19 -17.67 -13.56
C HIS A 42 -18.88 -17.88 -12.07
N ASN A 43 -19.52 -18.87 -11.44
CA ASN A 43 -19.31 -19.15 -10.02
C ASN A 43 -17.90 -19.69 -9.72
N LEU A 44 -17.30 -20.49 -10.62
CA LEU A 44 -15.91 -20.94 -10.49
C LEU A 44 -14.93 -19.77 -10.49
N VAL A 45 -15.07 -18.86 -11.46
CA VAL A 45 -14.17 -17.71 -11.62
C VAL A 45 -14.31 -16.73 -10.45
N MET A 46 -15.54 -16.41 -10.05
CA MET A 46 -15.79 -15.41 -9.00
C MET A 46 -15.47 -15.89 -7.58
N GLN A 47 -15.48 -17.20 -7.32
CA GLN A 47 -15.24 -17.77 -5.98
C GLN A 47 -13.86 -18.44 -5.86
N ASN A 48 -13.05 -18.44 -6.92
CA ASN A 48 -11.69 -18.96 -6.87
C ASN A 48 -10.77 -18.00 -6.09
N ASN A 49 -10.17 -18.51 -5.02
CA ASN A 49 -9.18 -17.79 -4.23
C ASN A 49 -7.74 -18.14 -4.61
N GLY A 50 -7.54 -19.10 -5.53
CA GLY A 50 -6.23 -19.48 -6.07
C GLY A 50 -5.88 -18.72 -7.36
N THR A 51 -4.79 -19.16 -8.01
CA THR A 51 -4.38 -18.63 -9.32
C THR A 51 -5.30 -19.14 -10.44
N ASP A 52 -5.24 -18.47 -11.59
CA ASP A 52 -6.00 -18.85 -12.79
C ASP A 52 -5.43 -20.13 -13.42
N GLU A 53 -4.12 -20.31 -13.36
CA GLU A 53 -3.44 -21.52 -13.82
C GLU A 53 -3.84 -22.73 -12.99
N GLU A 54 -3.85 -22.63 -11.66
CA GLU A 54 -4.31 -23.71 -10.78
C GLU A 54 -5.78 -24.09 -11.05
N LEU A 55 -6.64 -23.10 -11.28
CA LEU A 55 -8.04 -23.36 -11.61
C LEU A 55 -8.17 -24.05 -12.97
N SER A 56 -7.44 -23.59 -13.98
CA SER A 56 -7.45 -24.19 -15.32
C SER A 56 -6.96 -25.64 -15.30
N ASP A 57 -5.83 -25.90 -14.62
CA ASP A 57 -5.26 -27.24 -14.48
C ASP A 57 -6.19 -28.20 -13.72
N LYS A 58 -6.94 -27.69 -12.73
CA LYS A 58 -7.95 -28.46 -11.99
C LYS A 58 -9.16 -28.82 -12.84
N LEU A 59 -9.56 -27.96 -13.78
CA LEU A 59 -10.77 -28.11 -14.60
C LEU A 59 -10.54 -28.93 -15.87
N LYS A 60 -9.32 -28.88 -16.44
CA LYS A 60 -8.92 -29.65 -17.61
C LYS A 60 -9.24 -31.15 -17.53
N PRO A 61 -8.91 -31.90 -16.44
CA PRO A 61 -9.29 -33.31 -16.33
C PRO A 61 -10.80 -33.55 -16.21
N LEU A 62 -11.57 -32.52 -15.84
CA LEU A 62 -13.04 -32.57 -15.77
C LEU A 62 -13.70 -32.28 -17.14
N GLY A 63 -12.91 -32.05 -18.18
CA GLY A 63 -13.42 -31.76 -19.54
C GLY A 63 -13.81 -30.29 -19.75
N VAL A 64 -13.33 -29.38 -18.90
CA VAL A 64 -13.54 -27.94 -19.04
C VAL A 64 -12.19 -27.30 -19.34
N GLU A 65 -12.05 -26.76 -20.54
CA GLU A 65 -10.92 -25.93 -20.92
C GLU A 65 -11.27 -24.48 -20.56
N LEU A 66 -10.64 -23.95 -19.51
CA LEU A 66 -10.87 -22.60 -19.03
C LEU A 66 -9.63 -21.75 -19.31
N GLU A 67 -9.78 -20.77 -20.20
CA GLU A 67 -8.85 -19.66 -20.35
C GLU A 67 -9.50 -18.43 -19.72
N THR A 68 -9.05 -18.05 -18.52
CA THR A 68 -9.40 -16.75 -17.94
C THR A 68 -8.33 -15.76 -18.32
N LYS A 69 -8.73 -14.71 -19.02
CA LYS A 69 -8.04 -13.44 -18.94
C LYS A 69 -8.72 -12.69 -17.83
N LYS A 70 -8.22 -12.82 -16.59
CA LYS A 70 -8.47 -11.75 -15.63
C LYS A 70 -8.04 -10.48 -16.34
N ASN A 71 -8.98 -9.56 -16.58
CA ASN A 71 -8.57 -8.18 -16.69
C ASN A 71 -7.73 -7.97 -15.43
N SER A 72 -6.44 -7.66 -15.62
CA SER A 72 -5.65 -6.98 -14.59
C SER A 72 -6.63 -6.06 -13.90
N LYS A 73 -6.86 -6.24 -12.57
CA LYS A 73 -7.81 -5.41 -11.81
C LYS A 73 -7.72 -4.01 -12.41
N ILE A 74 -8.80 -3.45 -12.94
CA ILE A 74 -8.75 -2.10 -13.50
C ILE A 74 -8.64 -1.17 -12.29
N GLY A 75 -7.46 -1.15 -11.70
CA GLY A 75 -6.94 -0.11 -10.84
C GLY A 75 -6.19 0.85 -11.75
N PRO A 76 -6.03 2.10 -11.31
CA PRO A 76 -5.28 3.07 -12.09
C PRO A 76 -3.85 2.55 -12.31
N THR A 77 -3.29 2.84 -13.48
CA THR A 77 -1.88 2.51 -13.81
C THR A 77 -0.89 3.22 -12.89
N ALA A 78 -1.34 4.28 -12.23
CA ALA A 78 -0.64 5.00 -11.17
C ALA A 78 -1.67 5.62 -10.22
N MET A 79 -1.44 5.53 -8.92
CA MET A 79 -2.21 6.25 -7.90
C MET A 79 -2.05 7.76 -8.10
N GLN A 80 -3.12 8.55 -7.92
CA GLN A 80 -3.06 10.02 -7.97
C GLN A 80 -2.94 10.60 -6.55
N ALA A 81 -2.49 11.87 -6.46
CA ALA A 81 -2.35 12.55 -5.18
C ALA A 81 -3.66 12.62 -4.36
N GLY A 82 -4.82 12.61 -5.01
CA GLY A 82 -6.13 12.61 -4.34
C GLY A 82 -6.55 11.25 -3.76
N ASP A 83 -5.81 10.20 -4.10
CA ASP A 83 -6.12 8.82 -3.74
C ASP A 83 -5.42 8.41 -2.44
N ILE A 84 -4.56 9.27 -1.87
CA ILE A 84 -4.03 9.09 -0.52
C ILE A 84 -4.68 10.09 0.44
N ASN A 85 -5.19 9.58 1.56
CA ASN A 85 -5.57 10.44 2.68
C ASN A 85 -4.37 10.55 3.61
N LEU A 86 -3.77 11.73 3.73
CA LEU A 86 -2.66 12.01 4.64
C LEU A 86 -3.15 12.94 5.75
N GLU A 87 -2.95 12.53 7.00
CA GLU A 87 -3.38 13.29 8.18
C GLU A 87 -2.23 13.44 9.17
N LEU A 88 -2.22 14.58 9.86
CA LEU A 88 -1.34 14.84 10.98
C LEU A 88 -2.13 14.82 12.28
N SER A 89 -1.51 14.26 13.31
CA SER A 89 -2.03 14.34 14.67
C SER A 89 -0.89 14.52 15.67
N THR A 90 -1.22 15.14 16.81
CA THR A 90 -0.28 15.28 17.92
C THR A 90 -0.81 14.63 19.18
N ALA A 91 0.09 14.03 19.96
CA ALA A 91 -0.30 13.37 21.20
C ALA A 91 0.81 13.38 22.25
N LYS A 92 0.44 13.67 23.49
CA LYS A 92 1.28 13.48 24.68
C LYS A 92 0.52 12.67 25.71
N ARG A 93 1.14 11.60 26.21
CA ARG A 93 0.59 10.81 27.32
C ARG A 93 0.93 11.49 28.64
N ALA A 94 0.03 11.42 29.63
CA ALA A 94 0.29 11.88 30.97
C ALA A 94 1.62 11.32 31.52
N GLY A 95 2.42 12.19 32.16
CA GLY A 95 3.73 11.84 32.73
C GLY A 95 4.89 11.75 31.73
N GLN A 96 4.66 11.91 30.41
CA GLN A 96 5.75 11.95 29.44
C GLN A 96 6.31 13.35 29.25
N SER A 97 7.60 13.45 28.89
CA SER A 97 8.29 14.71 28.61
C SER A 97 8.25 15.15 27.14
N TYR A 98 7.77 14.29 26.24
CA TYR A 98 7.76 14.52 24.80
C TYR A 98 6.35 14.46 24.20
N TYR A 99 6.15 15.17 23.11
CA TYR A 99 4.98 15.07 22.23
C TYR A 99 5.30 14.15 21.05
N ARG A 100 4.27 13.55 20.48
CA ARG A 100 4.36 12.77 19.24
C ARG A 100 3.77 13.63 18.13
N LEU A 101 4.48 13.75 17.02
CA LEU A 101 3.98 14.23 15.74
C LEU A 101 3.76 12.97 14.90
N ILE A 102 2.52 12.66 14.55
CA ILE A 102 2.15 11.41 13.91
C ILE A 102 1.55 11.73 12.55
N ALA A 103 2.19 11.24 11.50
CA ALA A 103 1.65 11.25 10.15
C ALA A 103 1.02 9.88 9.89
N SER A 104 -0.27 9.88 9.58
CA SER A 104 -1.05 8.69 9.24
C SER A 104 -1.49 8.80 7.79
N TRP A 105 -1.44 7.70 7.06
CA TRP A 105 -1.96 7.67 5.70
C TRP A 105 -2.79 6.44 5.44
N ASN A 106 -3.73 6.58 4.51
CA ASN A 106 -4.50 5.47 4.00
C ASN A 106 -4.75 5.64 2.49
N PRO A 107 -4.35 4.68 1.64
CA PRO A 107 -4.72 4.69 0.23
C PRO A 107 -6.21 4.39 0.05
N LYS A 108 -6.85 5.06 -0.90
CA LYS A 108 -8.24 4.77 -1.33
C LYS A 108 -8.29 3.64 -2.35
N ASP A 109 -7.25 3.54 -3.17
CA ASP A 109 -7.11 2.55 -4.24
C ASP A 109 -5.69 1.96 -4.21
N ASN A 110 -5.53 0.77 -4.78
CA ASN A 110 -4.23 0.16 -5.02
C ASN A 110 -3.84 0.36 -6.48
N GLU A 111 -2.57 0.58 -6.76
CA GLU A 111 -2.07 0.72 -8.12
C GLU A 111 -1.40 -0.56 -8.66
N PHE A 112 -1.34 -0.65 -9.99
CA PHE A 112 -0.82 -1.84 -10.67
C PHE A 112 0.70 -1.80 -10.90
N TYR A 113 1.28 -0.60 -10.91
CA TYR A 113 2.72 -0.37 -11.14
C TYR A 113 3.30 0.57 -10.08
N PRO A 114 3.31 0.17 -8.79
CA PRO A 114 4.04 0.93 -7.79
C PRO A 114 5.51 1.03 -8.20
N ALA A 115 6.05 2.25 -8.21
CA ALA A 115 7.48 2.43 -8.37
C ALA A 115 8.16 2.51 -7.02
N THR A 116 9.47 2.57 -7.10
CA THR A 116 10.27 1.73 -6.23
C THR A 116 10.38 2.24 -4.79
N TYR A 117 10.11 3.53 -4.49
CA TYR A 117 10.21 4.07 -3.12
C TYR A 117 9.39 5.34 -2.87
N ASP A 118 8.26 5.18 -2.17
CA ASP A 118 7.55 6.31 -1.58
C ASP A 118 8.26 6.81 -0.32
N LEU A 119 8.26 8.14 -0.17
CA LEU A 119 8.93 8.81 0.93
C LEU A 119 7.94 9.62 1.75
N LEU A 120 8.03 9.47 3.07
CA LEU A 120 7.34 10.33 4.01
C LEU A 120 8.36 11.10 4.83
N SER A 121 8.25 12.43 4.89
CA SER A 121 8.94 13.24 5.88
C SER A 121 8.00 13.68 7.00
N ILE A 122 8.55 13.77 8.20
CA ILE A 122 7.98 14.58 9.28
C ILE A 122 8.98 15.69 9.58
N GLU A 123 8.51 16.93 9.48
CA GLU A 123 9.30 18.16 9.51
C GLU A 123 8.79 19.06 10.64
N TRP A 124 9.69 19.75 11.35
CA TRP A 124 9.32 20.64 12.47
C TRP A 124 10.33 21.77 12.63
N ASP A 125 9.95 22.85 13.32
CA ASP A 125 10.88 23.94 13.65
C ASP A 125 11.94 23.47 14.67
N PRO A 126 13.23 23.30 14.27
CA PRO A 126 14.27 22.85 15.18
C PRO A 126 14.72 23.91 16.19
N THR A 127 14.29 25.17 16.02
CA THR A 127 14.55 26.26 16.96
C THR A 127 13.57 26.26 18.14
N VAL A 128 12.40 25.66 17.97
CA VAL A 128 11.34 25.55 18.99
C VAL A 128 11.25 24.13 19.58
N GLY A 129 11.45 23.09 18.76
CA GLY A 129 11.41 21.69 19.16
C GLY A 129 12.73 20.94 18.99
N GLU A 130 12.95 19.90 19.79
CA GLU A 130 14.09 18.98 19.67
C GLU A 130 13.65 17.56 19.37
N TYR A 131 14.35 16.88 18.47
CA TYR A 131 14.17 15.45 18.25
C TYR A 131 14.46 14.67 19.53
N TYR A 132 13.52 13.81 19.92
CA TYR A 132 13.68 12.85 21.00
C TYR A 132 13.86 11.42 20.48
N SER A 133 12.93 10.97 19.62
CA SER A 133 12.94 9.62 19.04
C SER A 133 12.01 9.57 17.82
N SER A 134 11.91 8.42 17.17
CA SER A 134 10.96 8.13 16.10
C SER A 134 10.41 6.73 16.24
N ASN A 135 9.22 6.49 15.70
CA ASN A 135 8.61 5.18 15.63
C ASN A 135 7.85 5.02 14.32
N VAL A 136 7.62 3.78 13.93
CA VAL A 136 6.82 3.43 12.76
C VAL A 136 5.74 2.42 13.15
N GLY A 137 4.71 2.28 12.32
CA GLY A 137 3.74 1.21 12.41
C GLY A 137 4.34 -0.15 12.04
N ASP A 138 3.55 -0.99 11.37
CA ASP A 138 4.05 -2.28 10.86
C ASP A 138 5.18 -2.03 9.85
N THR A 139 6.34 -2.64 10.10
CA THR A 139 7.53 -2.53 9.26
C THR A 139 7.35 -3.08 7.86
N LYS A 140 6.29 -3.87 7.64
CA LYS A 140 5.84 -4.31 6.33
C LYS A 140 5.46 -3.13 5.43
N TYR A 141 4.88 -2.06 5.98
CA TYR A 141 4.35 -0.92 5.21
C TYR A 141 5.21 0.34 5.33
N VAL A 142 6.04 0.44 6.37
CA VAL A 142 6.82 1.65 6.65
C VAL A 142 8.11 1.33 7.38
N THR A 143 9.22 1.96 6.98
CA THR A 143 10.49 1.83 7.70
C THR A 143 11.15 3.18 7.92
N ALA A 144 11.96 3.30 8.97
CA ALA A 144 12.84 4.46 9.12
C ALA A 144 13.86 4.47 7.97
N ARG A 145 14.04 5.63 7.33
CA ARG A 145 14.98 5.80 6.21
C ARG A 145 16.21 6.59 6.63
N ASP A 146 16.02 7.86 6.99
CA ASP A 146 17.13 8.73 7.34
C ASP A 146 16.76 9.75 8.42
N GLY A 147 17.53 9.73 9.51
CA GLY A 147 17.46 10.68 10.60
C GLY A 147 18.74 11.52 10.75
N SER A 148 19.65 11.50 9.77
CA SER A 148 20.93 12.23 9.81
C SER A 148 20.72 13.73 10.10
N GLU A 149 19.68 14.31 9.50
CA GLU A 149 19.31 15.73 9.63
C GLU A 149 18.23 16.03 10.67
N ARG A 150 17.94 15.09 11.57
CA ARG A 150 16.94 15.27 12.65
C ARG A 150 17.19 16.50 13.52
N LYS A 151 18.45 16.88 13.77
CA LYS A 151 18.76 18.11 14.54
C LYS A 151 18.39 19.40 13.80
N LYS A 152 18.15 19.32 12.49
CA LYS A 152 17.74 20.42 11.62
C LYS A 152 16.25 20.35 11.26
N GLY A 153 15.46 19.53 11.96
CA GLY A 153 14.00 19.58 11.89
C GLY A 153 13.36 18.65 10.88
N ILE A 154 14.00 17.52 10.53
CA ILE A 154 13.45 16.57 9.56
C ILE A 154 13.82 15.12 9.87
N TYR A 155 12.87 14.20 9.67
CA TYR A 155 13.11 12.76 9.65
C TYR A 155 12.43 12.14 8.42
N LEU A 156 13.10 11.20 7.75
CA LEU A 156 12.60 10.51 6.57
C LEU A 156 12.25 9.05 6.84
N PHE A 157 11.17 8.60 6.24
CA PHE A 157 10.66 7.25 6.27
C PHE A 157 10.45 6.73 4.84
N ASN A 158 10.63 5.42 4.64
CA ASN A 158 10.15 4.74 3.44
C ASN A 158 8.71 4.30 3.67
N VAL A 159 7.87 4.42 2.65
CA VAL A 159 6.56 3.80 2.59
C VAL A 159 6.59 2.71 1.50
N HIS A 160 6.07 1.54 1.84
CA HIS A 160 6.06 0.36 0.98
C HIS A 160 4.63 0.17 0.45
N ASP A 161 4.38 0.75 -0.72
CA ASP A 161 3.10 0.74 -1.45
C ASP A 161 2.89 -0.52 -2.31
N THR A 162 3.87 -1.41 -2.36
CA THR A 162 3.79 -2.72 -3.06
C THR A 162 2.81 -3.69 -2.41
N GLU A 163 2.35 -3.39 -1.20
CA GLU A 163 1.43 -4.21 -0.44
C GLU A 163 0.00 -3.69 -0.56
N LEU A 164 -0.97 -4.61 -0.72
CA LEU A 164 -2.38 -4.23 -0.71
C LEU A 164 -2.75 -3.59 0.63
N ASP A 165 -3.47 -2.46 0.59
CA ASP A 165 -3.96 -1.75 1.78
C ASP A 165 -2.80 -1.29 2.70
N PHE A 166 -1.77 -0.66 2.12
CA PHE A 166 -0.56 -0.20 2.83
C PHE A 166 -0.78 0.99 3.79
N GLY A 167 -2.02 1.22 4.23
CA GLY A 167 -2.33 2.23 5.23
C GLY A 167 -1.53 2.00 6.52
N SER A 168 -0.84 3.04 6.98
CA SER A 168 0.04 2.94 8.15
C SER A 168 0.33 4.31 8.75
N TYR A 169 1.31 4.38 9.66
CA TYR A 169 1.73 5.62 10.29
C TYR A 169 3.25 5.67 10.54
N ALA A 170 3.76 6.89 10.62
CA ALA A 170 5.08 7.20 11.13
C ALA A 170 4.98 8.29 12.20
N ALA A 171 5.90 8.29 13.15
CA ALA A 171 5.91 9.26 14.22
C ALA A 171 7.31 9.78 14.52
N VAL A 172 7.41 11.08 14.74
CA VAL A 172 8.57 11.73 15.36
C VAL A 172 8.18 12.25 16.72
N TYR A 173 9.00 11.98 17.72
CA TYR A 173 8.80 12.45 19.08
C TYR A 173 9.68 13.67 19.31
N VAL A 174 9.09 14.73 19.86
CA VAL A 174 9.75 16.00 20.07
C VAL A 174 9.61 16.50 21.51
N THR A 175 10.68 17.09 22.05
CA THR A 175 10.67 17.81 23.31
C THR A 175 10.73 19.32 23.07
N LYS A 176 10.13 20.09 23.98
CA LYS A 176 10.06 21.54 23.91
C LYS A 176 11.43 22.17 24.23
N LYS A 177 11.96 23.02 23.34
CA LYS A 177 13.14 23.86 23.60
C LYS A 177 12.77 25.26 24.07
N LYS A 178 11.72 25.83 23.48
CA LYS A 178 11.26 27.20 23.77
C LYS A 178 9.78 27.23 24.11
N ASN A 179 9.37 28.26 24.85
CA ASN A 179 7.97 28.51 25.19
C ASN A 179 7.22 29.24 24.06
N GLU A 180 7.23 28.61 22.87
CA GLU A 180 6.64 29.11 21.64
C GLU A 180 5.83 27.98 20.98
N LYS A 181 4.92 28.34 20.07
CA LYS A 181 4.17 27.37 19.28
C LYS A 181 5.13 26.62 18.35
N LEU A 182 4.93 25.31 18.19
CA LEU A 182 5.75 24.51 17.28
C LEU A 182 5.01 24.34 15.95
N ASP A 183 5.56 24.92 14.88
CA ASP A 183 5.15 24.62 13.51
C ASP A 183 5.73 23.27 13.07
N PHE A 184 4.88 22.41 12.52
CA PHE A 184 5.30 21.10 12.01
C PHE A 184 4.44 20.67 10.81
N GLY A 185 4.94 19.68 10.07
CA GLY A 185 4.27 19.18 8.88
C GLY A 185 4.75 17.81 8.48
N ALA A 186 4.03 17.21 7.54
CA ALA A 186 4.40 15.97 6.91
C ALA A 186 4.24 16.07 5.41
N ARG A 187 5.18 15.45 4.70
CA ARG A 187 5.13 15.35 3.25
C ARG A 187 5.20 13.92 2.81
N TYR A 188 4.21 13.49 2.06
CA TYR A 188 4.25 12.25 1.33
C TYR A 188 4.66 12.54 -0.11
N VAL A 189 5.63 11.81 -0.63
CA VAL A 189 6.04 11.86 -2.03
C VAL A 189 5.88 10.47 -2.60
N HIS A 190 4.98 10.35 -3.56
CA HIS A 190 4.76 9.12 -4.29
C HIS A 190 5.62 9.09 -5.55
N THR A 191 6.22 7.95 -5.86
CA THR A 191 6.88 7.71 -7.16
C THR A 191 6.23 6.56 -7.88
N PHE A 192 5.98 6.73 -9.18
CA PHE A 192 5.39 5.70 -10.02
C PHE A 192 6.05 5.66 -11.40
N ASP A 193 6.02 4.48 -12.02
CA ASP A 193 6.38 4.26 -13.42
C ASP A 193 5.09 4.06 -14.20
N THR A 194 5.04 4.58 -15.42
CA THR A 194 3.86 4.47 -16.29
C THR A 194 3.96 3.34 -17.31
N ARG A 195 5.08 2.58 -17.33
CA ARG A 195 5.41 1.63 -18.40
C ARG A 195 6.04 0.32 -17.92
N THR A 196 6.82 0.30 -16.84
CA THR A 196 7.57 -0.89 -16.41
C THR A 196 7.66 -1.01 -14.89
N TRP A 197 7.70 -2.23 -14.36
CA TRP A 197 8.03 -2.47 -12.95
C TRP A 197 9.53 -2.27 -12.75
N GLY A 198 9.93 -1.21 -12.04
CA GLY A 198 11.32 -0.97 -11.69
C GLY A 198 11.75 -1.90 -10.56
N THR A 199 12.85 -2.63 -10.73
CA THR A 199 13.48 -3.38 -9.63
C THR A 199 14.73 -2.64 -9.19
N SER A 200 14.73 -2.18 -7.93
CA SER A 200 15.86 -1.58 -7.20
C SER A 200 16.45 -0.27 -7.76
N PHE A 201 16.05 0.86 -7.17
CA PHE A 201 16.84 2.10 -7.24
C PHE A 201 16.61 3.00 -6.02
N GLU A 202 17.62 3.24 -5.18
CA GLU A 202 17.47 4.20 -4.07
C GLU A 202 17.12 5.59 -4.60
N ALA A 203 15.93 6.10 -4.24
CA ALA A 203 15.51 7.42 -4.65
C ALA A 203 16.50 8.47 -4.12
N ASN A 204 17.14 9.22 -5.03
CA ASN A 204 18.09 10.27 -4.68
C ASN A 204 17.32 11.46 -4.09
N PHE A 205 17.62 11.79 -2.84
CA PHE A 205 17.09 12.96 -2.17
C PHE A 205 18.19 13.90 -1.71
N SER A 206 17.85 15.18 -1.59
CA SER A 206 18.71 16.22 -1.02
C SER A 206 17.91 17.05 -0.03
N TYR A 207 18.59 17.81 0.82
CA TYR A 207 17.93 18.69 1.78
C TYR A 207 17.97 20.15 1.35
N ALA A 208 16.89 20.89 1.61
CA ALA A 208 16.76 22.31 1.32
C ALA A 208 16.01 23.04 2.45
N LYS A 209 16.38 24.30 2.72
CA LYS A 209 15.63 25.19 3.64
C LYS A 209 14.56 25.93 2.86
N THR A 210 13.44 25.27 2.58
CA THR A 210 12.37 25.83 1.72
C THR A 210 10.97 25.73 2.32
N GLY A 211 10.85 25.28 3.58
CA GLY A 211 9.58 24.86 4.17
C GLY A 211 8.91 25.82 5.13
N PRO A 212 7.58 25.66 5.34
CA PRO A 212 6.79 26.51 6.23
C PRO A 212 7.09 26.30 7.71
N THR A 213 7.70 25.16 8.08
CA THR A 213 8.06 24.80 9.46
C THR A 213 9.34 25.47 9.97
N GLY A 214 10.06 26.24 9.13
CA GLY A 214 11.38 26.80 9.48
C GLY A 214 12.53 25.78 9.54
N GLY A 215 12.25 24.48 9.44
CA GLY A 215 13.20 23.38 9.37
C GLY A 215 13.70 23.06 7.95
N LEU A 216 14.52 22.01 7.85
CA LEU A 216 14.86 21.42 6.54
C LEU A 216 13.68 20.66 5.95
N GLN A 217 13.59 20.70 4.63
CA GLN A 217 12.75 19.85 3.81
C GLN A 217 13.64 18.98 2.93
N PHE A 218 13.15 17.82 2.49
CA PHE A 218 13.82 17.06 1.43
C PHE A 218 13.37 17.48 0.02
N LYS A 219 14.16 17.15 -1.00
CA LYS A 219 13.79 17.25 -2.41
C LYS A 219 14.12 15.93 -3.06
N LEU A 220 13.10 15.28 -3.62
CA LEU A 220 13.27 14.07 -4.41
C LEU A 220 13.67 14.43 -5.84
N THR A 221 14.63 13.71 -6.41
CA THR A 221 14.96 13.79 -7.83
C THR A 221 14.69 12.42 -8.46
N PRO A 222 13.51 12.22 -9.07
CA PRO A 222 13.16 10.96 -9.73
C PRO A 222 14.16 10.63 -10.84
N THR A 223 14.31 9.34 -11.16
CA THR A 223 15.05 8.94 -12.35
C THR A 223 14.28 9.29 -13.62
N LYS A 224 14.92 9.25 -14.81
CA LYS A 224 14.33 9.73 -16.08
C LYS A 224 13.03 9.03 -16.50
N THR A 225 12.69 7.88 -15.92
CA THR A 225 11.50 7.09 -16.25
C THR A 225 10.36 7.23 -15.22
N GLU A 226 10.67 7.72 -14.02
CA GLU A 226 9.72 7.82 -12.92
C GLU A 226 9.03 9.20 -12.90
N LYS A 227 7.74 9.18 -12.61
CA LYS A 227 6.97 10.38 -12.27
C LYS A 227 6.75 10.42 -10.77
N SER A 228 6.50 11.62 -10.23
CA SER A 228 6.20 11.78 -8.82
C SER A 228 5.15 12.85 -8.59
N TRP A 229 4.35 12.67 -7.55
CA TRP A 229 3.54 13.74 -6.97
C TRP A 229 3.78 13.78 -5.46
N GLN A 230 3.32 14.86 -4.82
CA GLN A 230 3.46 15.03 -3.38
C GLN A 230 2.19 15.56 -2.76
N VAL A 231 1.94 15.17 -1.51
CA VAL A 231 0.90 15.73 -0.64
C VAL A 231 1.59 16.30 0.60
N TRP A 232 1.16 17.51 0.99
CA TRP A 232 1.67 18.22 2.15
C TRP A 232 0.51 18.52 3.09
N VAL A 233 0.74 18.27 4.38
CA VAL A 233 -0.13 18.72 5.47
C VAL A 233 0.74 19.34 6.55
N ASP A 234 0.24 20.39 7.18
CA ASP A 234 0.88 21.09 8.30
C ASP A 234 -0.12 21.40 9.41
N ASP A 235 0.42 21.66 10.60
CA ASP A 235 -0.34 22.06 11.77
C ASP A 235 0.58 22.76 12.79
N VAL A 236 -0.01 23.32 13.83
CA VAL A 236 0.67 24.08 14.88
C VAL A 236 0.36 23.49 16.25
N LEU A 237 1.39 23.08 16.98
CA LEU A 237 1.24 22.53 18.31
C LEU A 237 1.37 23.64 19.37
N GLU A 238 0.30 23.82 20.14
CA GLU A 238 0.29 24.61 21.37
C GLU A 238 0.60 23.70 22.58
N TRP A 239 1.74 23.91 23.22
CA TRP A 239 2.32 23.05 24.26
C TRP A 239 3.00 23.81 25.40
#